data_AF-A0A2S7U3J4-F1
#
_entry.id   AF-A0A2S7U3J4-F1
#
_cell.length_a   1.000
_cell.length_b   1.000
_cell.length_c   1.000
_cell.angle_alpha   90.00
_cell.angle_beta   90.00
_cell.angle_gamma   90.00
#
_symmetry.space_group_name_H-M   'P 1'
#
loop_
_entity.id
_entity.type
_entity.pdbx_description
1 polymer ?
#
loop_
_entity_poly.entity_id
_entity_poly.type
_entity_poly.pdbx_seq_one_letter_code
_entity_poly.pdbx_strand_id
1 'polypeptide(L)'
;MANNNFLAFGSLALIGICSCSCSSLLGKANLGEVKEITYSVDHLATVISASYGKTYLLEGNVLARYSDFDVARIHSRVVKDDHLEMTPASYDTFEVRDRTGRVHSTLQLTPENQGDLLRFRVNDRNYFISGDTPSSSIRINLPAHHVAEHHVTPH
;
A
#
# COMPACT_ATOMS: atom_id res chain seq x y z
N MET A 1 -51.74 53.79 -59.95
CA MET A 1 -52.80 52.77 -59.75
C MET A 1 -52.13 51.47 -59.35
N ALA A 2 -52.79 50.72 -58.46
CA ALA A 2 -52.41 49.44 -57.84
C ALA A 2 -51.61 48.49 -58.77
N ASN A 3 -50.77 47.58 -58.28
CA ASN A 3 -51.17 46.58 -57.28
C ASN A 3 -49.95 45.82 -56.73
N ASN A 4 -50.13 45.28 -55.53
CA ASN A 4 -49.32 44.26 -54.89
C ASN A 4 -49.06 43.07 -55.82
N ASN A 5 -47.91 42.40 -55.66
CA ASN A 5 -47.94 41.05 -55.07
C ASN A 5 -46.54 40.49 -54.75
N PHE A 6 -46.52 39.97 -53.53
CA PHE A 6 -45.57 39.08 -52.88
C PHE A 6 -45.33 37.78 -53.65
N LEU A 7 -44.15 37.16 -53.39
CA LEU A 7 -43.85 35.74 -53.13
C LEU A 7 -42.41 35.47 -53.61
N ALA A 8 -41.39 35.66 -52.77
CA ALA A 8 -40.84 34.69 -51.80
C ALA A 8 -40.48 33.35 -52.43
N PHE A 9 -39.20 33.03 -52.66
CA PHE A 9 -38.64 31.67 -52.58
C PHE A 9 -37.10 31.68 -52.56
N GLY A 10 -36.54 30.95 -51.59
CA GLY A 10 -35.20 30.37 -51.64
C GLY A 10 -34.06 31.29 -51.18
N SER A 11 -33.15 30.92 -50.28
CA SER A 11 -32.89 29.62 -49.64
C SER A 11 -32.01 29.95 -48.43
N LEU A 12 -32.39 29.50 -47.23
CA LEU A 12 -31.46 29.45 -46.11
C LEU A 12 -30.34 28.47 -46.50
N ALA A 13 -29.11 28.98 -46.60
CA ALA A 13 -27.92 28.14 -46.67
C ALA A 13 -27.75 27.45 -45.32
N LEU A 14 -28.13 26.18 -45.27
CA LEU A 14 -27.91 25.29 -44.13
C LEU A 14 -26.39 25.07 -44.01
N ILE A 15 -25.76 25.61 -42.97
CA ILE A 15 -24.38 25.30 -42.60
C ILE A 15 -24.37 23.83 -42.16
N GLY A 16 -23.94 22.96 -43.07
CA GLY A 16 -23.66 21.57 -42.78
C GLY A 16 -22.47 21.49 -41.84
N ILE A 17 -22.74 21.35 -40.55
CA ILE A 17 -21.74 20.96 -39.56
C ILE A 17 -21.35 19.53 -39.95
N CYS A 18 -20.18 19.37 -40.56
CA CYS A 18 -19.58 18.06 -40.78
C CYS A 18 -19.29 17.49 -39.40
N SER A 19 -20.20 16.65 -38.92
CA SER A 19 -20.01 15.79 -37.77
C SER A 19 -18.92 14.79 -38.14
N CYS A 20 -17.66 15.19 -37.94
CA CYS A 20 -16.58 14.25 -37.84
C CYS A 20 -16.95 13.33 -36.67
N SER A 21 -17.44 12.14 -36.99
CA SER A 21 -17.53 11.03 -36.06
C SER A 21 -16.10 10.77 -35.56
N CYS A 22 -15.70 11.48 -34.51
CA CYS A 22 -14.67 11.01 -33.62
C CYS A 22 -15.23 9.71 -33.05
N SER A 23 -14.92 8.61 -33.72
CA SER A 23 -15.05 7.27 -33.20
C SER A 23 -14.32 7.28 -31.87
N SER A 24 -15.06 7.53 -30.79
CA SER A 24 -14.57 7.28 -29.44
C SER A 24 -14.43 5.77 -29.36
N LEU A 25 -13.29 5.28 -29.86
CA LEU A 25 -12.71 4.03 -29.41
C LEU A 25 -12.40 4.27 -27.92
N LEU A 26 -13.45 4.21 -27.11
CA LEU A 26 -13.36 4.04 -25.67
C LEU A 26 -12.80 2.63 -25.48
N GLY A 27 -11.51 2.48 -25.73
CA GLY A 27 -10.74 1.43 -25.11
C GLY A 27 -10.98 1.62 -23.62
N LYS A 28 -11.67 0.66 -22.99
CA LYS A 28 -11.72 0.60 -21.54
C LYS A 28 -10.28 0.74 -21.07
N ALA A 29 -9.98 1.76 -20.27
CA ALA A 29 -8.68 1.89 -19.65
C ALA A 29 -8.33 0.54 -19.02
N ASN A 30 -7.18 -0.03 -19.36
CA ASN A 30 -6.72 -1.23 -18.70
C ASN A 30 -6.32 -0.82 -17.27
N LEU A 31 -7.26 -1.02 -16.34
CA LEU A 31 -7.08 -0.73 -14.92
C LEU A 31 -6.23 -1.80 -14.23
N GLY A 32 -5.52 -2.66 -14.98
CA GLY A 32 -4.67 -3.74 -14.47
C GLY A 32 -5.36 -4.66 -13.46
N GLU A 33 -4.55 -5.51 -12.82
CA GLU A 33 -5.01 -6.34 -11.70
C GLU A 33 -4.46 -5.81 -10.38
N VAL A 34 -5.34 -5.58 -9.41
CA VAL A 34 -4.99 -5.26 -8.02
C VAL A 34 -5.44 -6.41 -7.13
N LYS A 35 -4.50 -6.99 -6.38
CA LYS A 35 -4.78 -7.99 -5.36
C LYS A 35 -4.61 -7.37 -3.99
N GLU A 36 -5.69 -7.32 -3.21
CA GLU A 36 -5.66 -6.91 -1.82
C GLU A 36 -5.97 -8.10 -0.91
N ILE A 37 -5.21 -8.22 0.18
CA ILE A 37 -5.38 -9.24 1.21
C ILE A 37 -5.36 -8.54 2.56
N THR A 38 -6.38 -8.76 3.38
CA THR A 38 -6.40 -8.35 4.78
C THR A 38 -6.21 -9.58 5.66
N TYR A 39 -5.31 -9.47 6.63
CA TYR A 39 -4.97 -10.53 7.57
C TYR A 39 -5.60 -10.20 8.93
N SER A 40 -6.33 -11.17 9.48
CA SER A 40 -6.85 -11.08 10.84
C SER A 40 -5.84 -11.70 11.79
N VAL A 41 -5.41 -10.92 12.78
CA VAL A 41 -4.57 -11.40 13.89
C VAL A 41 -5.50 -11.60 15.08
N ASP A 42 -5.90 -12.85 15.28
CA ASP A 42 -6.82 -13.27 16.33
C ASP A 42 -6.13 -14.16 17.37
N HIS A 43 -6.94 -14.74 18.26
CA HIS A 43 -6.46 -15.64 19.31
C HIS A 43 -5.86 -16.95 18.78
N LEU A 44 -6.02 -17.26 17.48
CA LEU A 44 -5.47 -18.45 16.82
C LEU A 44 -4.20 -18.14 16.03
N ALA A 45 -3.65 -16.93 16.16
CA ALA A 45 -2.41 -16.55 15.50
C ALA A 45 -1.26 -17.50 15.86
N THR A 46 -0.49 -17.89 14.85
CA THR A 46 0.78 -18.60 15.03
C THR A 46 1.81 -17.61 15.55
N VAL A 47 2.20 -17.78 16.81
CA VAL A 47 3.17 -16.89 17.47
C VAL A 47 4.57 -17.47 17.31
N ILE A 48 5.48 -16.68 16.73
CA ILE A 48 6.90 -17.01 16.64
C ILE A 48 7.71 -16.13 17.58
N SER A 49 8.61 -16.72 18.36
CA SER A 49 9.56 -15.97 19.20
C SER A 49 10.61 -15.30 18.31
N ALA A 50 10.64 -13.97 18.32
CA ALA A 50 11.48 -13.16 17.46
C ALA A 50 12.65 -12.53 18.23
N SER A 51 13.77 -12.35 17.52
CA SER A 51 15.00 -11.73 18.02
C SER A 51 15.37 -10.53 17.15
N TYR A 52 15.89 -9.49 17.78
CA TYR A 52 16.34 -8.29 17.07
C TYR A 52 17.46 -8.62 16.06
N GLY A 53 17.42 -7.97 14.90
CA GLY A 53 18.38 -8.15 13.80
C GLY A 53 18.17 -9.41 12.95
N LYS A 54 17.17 -10.25 13.26
CA LYS A 54 16.80 -11.40 12.43
C LYS A 54 15.61 -11.07 11.52
N THR A 55 15.62 -11.64 10.32
CA THR A 55 14.53 -11.51 9.35
C THR A 55 13.47 -12.58 9.63
N TYR A 56 12.19 -12.20 9.60
CA TYR A 56 11.04 -13.08 9.79
C TYR A 56 9.99 -12.87 8.69
N LEU A 57 9.48 -13.98 8.15
CA LEU A 57 8.41 -14.00 7.16
C LEU A 57 7.04 -13.93 7.87
N LEU A 58 6.30 -12.84 7.69
CA LEU A 58 4.99 -12.63 8.30
C LEU A 58 3.88 -12.72 7.24
N GLU A 59 3.34 -13.93 7.08
CA GLU A 59 2.27 -14.23 6.13
C GLU A 59 1.09 -14.88 6.83
N GLY A 60 -0.13 -14.57 6.37
CA GLY A 60 -1.33 -15.16 6.96
C GLY A 60 -1.56 -14.67 8.39
N ASN A 61 -1.82 -15.62 9.28
CA ASN A 61 -2.08 -15.36 10.70
C ASN A 61 -0.82 -15.60 11.55
N VAL A 62 0.30 -15.00 11.18
CA VAL A 62 1.60 -15.12 11.89
C VAL A 62 1.91 -13.83 12.64
N LEU A 63 2.34 -13.97 13.89
CA LEU A 63 2.70 -12.88 14.78
C LEU A 63 4.12 -13.10 15.32
N ALA A 64 5.00 -12.14 15.06
CA ALA A 64 6.36 -12.13 15.61
C ALA A 64 6.39 -11.47 16.98
N ARG A 65 6.88 -12.21 17.96
CA ARG A 65 6.92 -11.83 19.37
C ARG A 65 8.33 -11.42 19.79
N TYR A 66 8.54 -10.11 19.96
CA TYR A 66 9.74 -9.55 20.57
C TYR A 66 9.56 -9.47 22.08
N SER A 67 10.61 -9.14 22.84
CA SER A 67 10.51 -8.96 24.30
C SER A 67 9.49 -7.87 24.68
N ASP A 68 9.48 -6.78 23.91
CA ASP A 68 8.79 -5.53 24.25
C ASP A 68 7.43 -5.35 23.55
N PHE A 69 7.20 -6.03 22.42
CA PHE A 69 5.99 -5.90 21.61
C PHE A 69 5.81 -7.10 20.68
N ASP A 70 4.66 -7.14 20.01
CA ASP A 70 4.31 -8.07 18.96
C ASP A 70 4.20 -7.33 17.61
N VAL A 71 4.56 -7.99 16.50
CA VAL A 71 4.43 -7.44 15.14
C VAL A 71 3.70 -8.42 14.26
N ALA A 72 2.75 -7.92 13.46
CA ALA A 72 2.03 -8.72 12.48
C ALA A 72 1.74 -7.91 11.22
N ARG A 73 1.70 -8.59 10.07
CA ARG A 73 1.19 -8.01 8.83
C ARG A 73 -0.32 -8.05 8.87
N ILE A 74 -0.97 -6.93 8.57
CA ILE A 74 -2.44 -6.81 8.60
C ILE A 74 -3.04 -6.60 7.22
N HIS A 75 -2.25 -6.11 6.27
CA HIS A 75 -2.74 -5.84 4.94
C HIS A 75 -1.62 -5.95 3.91
N SER A 76 -1.98 -6.38 2.71
CA SER A 76 -1.12 -6.38 1.54
C SER A 76 -1.91 -5.91 0.34
N ARG A 77 -1.31 -5.04 -0.45
CA ARG A 77 -1.78 -4.64 -1.77
C ARG A 77 -0.69 -4.88 -2.79
N VAL A 78 -1.01 -5.64 -3.83
CA VAL A 78 -0.13 -5.89 -4.97
C VAL A 78 -0.80 -5.36 -6.22
N VAL A 79 -0.16 -4.40 -6.89
CA VAL A 79 -0.56 -3.88 -8.20
C VAL A 79 0.34 -4.53 -9.25
N LYS A 80 -0.24 -5.17 -10.26
CA LYS A 80 0.52 -5.78 -11.37
C LYS A 80 0.97 -4.73 -12.39
N ASP A 81 2.04 -5.06 -13.12
CA ASP A 81 2.72 -4.18 -14.07
C ASP A 81 1.86 -3.72 -15.27
N ASP A 82 0.67 -4.32 -15.48
CA ASP A 82 -0.25 -3.99 -16.57
C ASP A 82 -1.23 -2.85 -16.24
N HIS A 83 -1.12 -2.24 -15.05
CA HIS A 83 -1.97 -1.15 -14.59
C HIS A 83 -1.46 0.23 -15.06
N LEU A 84 -2.22 0.92 -15.91
CA LEU A 84 -1.77 2.18 -16.56
C LEU A 84 -2.11 3.49 -15.80
N GLU A 85 -3.06 3.50 -14.84
CA GLU A 85 -3.64 4.76 -14.31
C GLU A 85 -3.68 4.97 -12.78
N MET A 86 -2.97 4.20 -11.95
CA MET A 86 -2.95 4.47 -10.50
C MET A 86 -1.55 4.38 -9.90
N THR A 87 -1.07 5.51 -9.36
CA THR A 87 -0.26 5.51 -8.13
C THR A 87 -1.23 5.31 -6.96
N PRO A 88 -1.34 4.08 -6.47
CA PRO A 88 -0.54 3.71 -5.30
C PRO A 88 0.28 2.45 -5.57
N ALA A 89 1.58 2.54 -5.31
CA ALA A 89 2.52 1.43 -5.39
C ALA A 89 2.07 0.26 -4.52
N SER A 90 2.47 -0.97 -4.87
CA SER A 90 2.32 -2.14 -4.00
C SER A 90 2.83 -1.83 -2.58
N TYR A 91 2.16 -2.36 -1.56
CA TYR A 91 2.59 -2.15 -0.18
C TYR A 91 2.13 -3.24 0.78
N ASP A 92 2.85 -3.34 1.88
CA ASP A 92 2.51 -4.18 3.02
C ASP A 92 2.39 -3.33 4.28
N THR A 93 1.30 -3.54 5.02
CA THR A 93 1.02 -2.83 6.27
C THR A 93 1.24 -3.76 7.45
N PHE A 94 2.05 -3.30 8.40
CA PHE A 94 2.38 -4.00 9.63
C PHE A 94 1.88 -3.22 10.83
N GLU A 95 1.35 -3.93 11.81
CA GLU A 95 1.02 -3.37 13.11
C GLU A 95 2.01 -3.83 14.17
N VAL A 96 2.42 -2.88 14.99
CA VAL A 96 3.17 -3.10 16.22
C VAL A 96 2.17 -2.99 17.37
N ARG A 97 2.07 -4.04 18.18
CA ARG A 97 1.08 -4.19 19.23
C ARG A 97 1.73 -4.50 20.57
N ASP A 98 1.10 -4.10 21.67
CA ASP A 98 1.49 -4.61 22.99
C ASP A 98 0.93 -6.02 23.24
N ARG A 99 1.26 -6.57 24.42
CA ARG A 99 0.80 -7.90 24.88
C ARG A 99 -0.72 -8.00 25.05
N THR A 100 -1.41 -6.88 25.21
CA THR A 100 -2.86 -6.81 25.34
C THR A 100 -3.56 -6.75 23.98
N GLY A 101 -2.78 -6.63 22.89
CA GLY A 101 -3.27 -6.49 21.53
C GLY A 101 -3.53 -5.03 21.12
N ARG A 102 -3.20 -4.05 21.97
CA ARG A 102 -3.36 -2.64 21.62
C ARG A 102 -2.28 -2.24 20.60
N VAL A 103 -2.71 -1.58 19.52
CA VAL A 103 -1.81 -1.08 18.48
C VAL A 103 -1.04 0.15 18.99
N HIS A 104 0.29 0.08 18.92
CA HIS A 104 1.21 1.19 19.17
C HIS A 104 1.56 1.97 17.90
N SER A 105 1.72 1.26 16.78
CA SER A 105 2.14 1.85 15.51
C SER A 105 1.67 1.01 14.34
N THR A 106 1.42 1.68 13.22
CA THR A 106 1.14 1.06 11.93
C THR A 106 2.19 1.55 10.94
N LEU A 107 2.83 0.62 10.23
CA LEU A 107 3.97 0.87 9.37
C LEU A 107 3.68 0.32 7.99
N GLN A 108 3.95 1.12 6.95
CA GLN A 108 3.74 0.73 5.57
C GLN A 108 5.08 0.58 4.86
N LEU A 109 5.33 -0.60 4.32
CA LEU A 109 6.49 -0.91 3.49
C LEU A 109 6.07 -0.98 2.03
N THR A 110 6.75 -0.21 1.19
CA THR A 110 6.59 -0.18 -0.27
C THR A 110 7.86 -0.74 -0.91
N PRO A 111 7.82 -1.19 -2.18
CA PRO A 111 9.03 -1.54 -2.92
C PRO A 111 10.07 -0.41 -2.93
N GLU A 112 9.62 0.85 -2.91
CA GLU A 112 10.49 2.04 -2.94
C GLU A 112 11.30 2.23 -1.65
N ASN A 113 10.76 1.81 -0.49
CA ASN A 113 11.43 1.91 0.81
C ASN A 113 11.91 0.54 1.31
N GLN A 114 11.96 -0.47 0.43
CA GLN A 114 12.44 -1.79 0.78
C GLN A 114 13.94 -1.72 1.12
N GLY A 115 14.32 -2.28 2.28
CA GLY A 115 15.67 -2.15 2.82
C GLY A 115 15.92 -0.89 3.65
N ASP A 116 15.05 0.13 3.59
CA ASP A 116 15.17 1.31 4.44
C ASP A 116 14.86 0.98 5.91
N LEU A 117 15.49 1.73 6.82
CA LEU A 117 15.23 1.65 8.26
C LEU A 117 14.17 2.66 8.67
N LEU A 118 12.90 2.24 8.70
CA LEU A 118 11.79 3.06 9.15
C LEU A 118 11.69 3.03 10.68
N ARG A 119 11.69 4.20 11.30
CA ARG A 119 11.64 4.33 12.77
C ARG A 119 10.21 4.21 13.30
N PHE A 120 10.03 3.46 14.38
CA PHE A 120 8.81 3.45 15.21
C PHE A 120 9.16 3.48 16.70
N ARG A 121 8.17 3.73 17.56
CA ARG A 121 8.37 3.92 19.00
C ARG A 121 7.42 3.04 19.81
N VAL A 122 7.98 2.33 20.80
CA VAL A 122 7.22 1.53 21.78
C VAL A 122 7.81 1.82 23.16
N ASN A 123 6.97 2.13 24.14
CA ASN A 123 7.38 2.39 25.54
C ASN A 123 8.59 3.34 25.63
N ASP A 124 8.51 4.47 24.94
CA ASP A 124 9.57 5.51 24.88
C ASP A 124 10.91 5.11 24.24
N ARG A 125 11.00 3.89 23.69
CA ARG A 125 12.17 3.40 22.96
C ARG A 125 11.92 3.44 21.46
N ASN A 126 12.94 3.86 20.71
CA ASN A 126 12.93 3.81 19.25
C ASN A 126 13.38 2.44 18.77
N TYR A 127 12.74 1.96 17.71
CA TYR A 127 13.09 0.74 16.99
C TYR A 127 13.05 1.04 15.50
N PHE A 128 13.65 0.17 14.69
CA PHE A 128 13.66 0.31 13.25
C PHE A 128 13.14 -0.95 12.58
N ILE A 129 12.17 -0.80 11.68
CA ILE A 129 11.73 -1.87 10.79
C ILE A 129 12.38 -1.68 9.42
N SER A 130 12.80 -2.76 8.80
CA SER A 130 13.16 -2.81 7.38
C SER A 130 12.46 -3.97 6.71
N GLY A 131 11.93 -3.74 5.51
CA GLY A 131 11.45 -4.80 4.63
C GLY A 131 12.62 -5.56 4.00
N ASP A 132 12.47 -6.88 3.88
CA ASP A 132 13.39 -7.77 3.18
C ASP A 132 12.68 -8.38 1.95
N THR A 133 13.31 -9.30 1.23
CA THR A 133 12.69 -10.04 0.13
C THR A 133 12.42 -11.49 0.57
N PRO A 134 11.18 -12.02 0.45
CA PRO A 134 9.96 -11.39 -0.12
C PRO A 134 9.37 -10.28 0.77
N SER A 135 8.48 -9.44 0.23
CA SER A 135 7.95 -8.21 0.88
C SER A 135 7.26 -8.44 2.25
N SER A 136 6.77 -9.66 2.48
CA SER A 136 6.24 -10.15 3.75
C SER A 136 7.31 -10.38 4.83
N SER A 137 8.59 -10.30 4.46
CA SER A 137 9.71 -10.50 5.37
C SER A 137 10.15 -9.17 5.96
N ILE A 138 10.31 -9.14 7.28
CA ILE A 138 10.74 -7.94 8.00
C ILE A 138 11.89 -8.25 8.95
N ARG A 139 12.69 -7.23 9.23
CA ARG A 139 13.71 -7.24 10.28
C ARG A 139 13.48 -6.06 11.21
N ILE A 140 13.48 -6.32 12.51
CA ILE A 140 13.40 -5.28 13.53
C ILE A 140 14.77 -5.11 14.19
N ASN A 141 15.28 -3.88 14.20
CA ASN A 141 16.59 -3.54 14.73
C ASN A 141 16.46 -2.64 15.97
N LEU A 142 17.33 -2.88 16.95
CA LEU A 142 17.55 -1.97 18.06
C LEU A 142 18.38 -0.76 17.61
N PRO A 143 18.26 0.39 18.30
CA PRO A 143 19.21 1.48 18.11
C PRO A 143 20.63 1.00 18.43
N ALA A 144 21.62 1.50 17.68
CA ALA A 144 23.03 1.09 17.83
C ALA A 144 23.56 1.22 19.27
N HIS A 145 23.04 2.18 20.05
CA HIS A 145 23.43 2.40 21.45
C HIS A 145 22.85 1.37 22.43
N HIS A 146 21.80 0.62 22.08
CA HIS A 146 21.21 -0.44 22.92
C HIS A 146 21.78 -1.84 22.62
N VAL A 147 22.47 -2.02 21.47
CA VAL A 147 23.14 -3.28 21.13
C VAL A 147 24.29 -3.59 22.10
N ALA A 148 24.88 -2.55 22.70
CA ALA A 148 25.95 -2.66 23.67
C ALA A 148 25.48 -3.19 25.05
N GLU A 149 24.23 -2.93 25.46
CA GLU A 149 23.71 -3.45 26.74
C GLU A 149 23.39 -4.95 26.68
N HIS A 150 22.99 -5.48 25.52
CA HIS A 150 22.70 -6.91 25.34
C HIS A 150 23.93 -7.81 25.17
N HIS A 151 25.14 -7.25 24.99
CA HIS A 151 26.38 -8.04 24.88
C HIS A 151 27.16 -8.17 26.21
N VAL A 152 26.67 -7.55 27.30
CA VAL A 152 27.35 -7.60 28.60
C VAL A 152 26.51 -8.39 29.59
N THR A 153 26.47 -9.71 29.44
CA THR A 153 26.33 -10.63 30.57
C THR A 153 26.67 -12.06 30.11
N PRO A 154 27.96 -12.43 30.14
CA PRO A 154 28.30 -13.82 30.36
C PRO A 154 28.11 -14.12 31.86
N HIS A 155 27.20 -15.03 32.19
CA HIS A 155 27.27 -15.78 33.44
C HIS A 155 27.94 -17.12 33.16
#